data_AF-A0A442BLB7-F1
#
_entry.id   AF-A0A442BLB7-F1
#
_cell.length_a   1.000
_cell.length_b   1.000
_cell.length_c   1.000
_cell.angle_alpha   90.00
_cell.angle_beta   90.00
_cell.angle_gamma   90.00
#
_symmetry.space_group_name_H-M   'P 1'
#
loop_
_entity.id
_entity.type
_entity.pdbx_description
1 polymer ?
#
loop_
_entity_poly.entity_id
_entity_poly.type
_entity_poly.pdbx_seq_one_letter_code
_entity_poly.pdbx_strand_id
1 'polypeptide(L)'
;MKRWTSKLTNHLKGQPVSTIHIKASDRKNPAPTVNLEPSAIADLAKWAAAPPLLARGRVTAIFGPKSTGKSASALFIAHATTVDDTSFGDLGKGPVLYFTNEGAGGVPKRLTALAKMYGPRPEDSLHMVFGLNDYRANGRALDRIKAIVRQCEPSLVIVDGAVTTFGDDAEGAGRRWADAARAIAKLGPAVLVTILDYEADWFDADFDEQVRLERAEDDPCVYGTTRNGTLLLSFELAPATLSIDSDGDPCTAVYAKDVLVDGSDYDPDDWDWLSRPYVLSSKGRN
;
A
#
# COMPACT_ATOMS: atom_id res chain seq x y z
N MET A 1 9.35 -12.47 5.03
CA MET A 1 9.27 -12.95 3.61
C MET A 1 10.45 -13.82 3.12
N LYS A 2 11.74 -13.53 3.41
CA LYS A 2 12.90 -14.32 2.91
C LYS A 2 12.85 -15.85 3.20
N ARG A 3 12.18 -16.27 4.29
CA ARG A 3 12.01 -17.68 4.68
C ARG A 3 10.97 -18.44 3.84
N TRP A 4 10.04 -17.73 3.18
CA TRP A 4 9.03 -18.30 2.28
C TRP A 4 9.57 -18.42 0.86
N THR A 5 10.18 -17.35 0.34
CA THR A 5 10.77 -17.35 -1.00
C THR A 5 11.91 -18.37 -1.13
N SER A 6 12.82 -18.48 -0.15
CA SER A 6 13.92 -19.46 -0.24
C SER A 6 13.45 -20.93 -0.22
N LYS A 7 12.27 -21.23 0.34
CA LYS A 7 11.71 -22.58 0.34
C LYS A 7 10.92 -22.88 -0.93
N LEU A 8 10.17 -21.92 -1.46
CA LEU A 8 9.51 -22.06 -2.77
C LEU A 8 10.54 -22.20 -3.89
N THR A 9 11.54 -21.31 -3.96
CA THR A 9 12.54 -21.29 -5.04
C THR A 9 13.47 -22.52 -5.03
N ASN A 10 13.77 -23.09 -3.86
CA ASN A 10 14.56 -24.34 -3.78
C ASN A 10 13.73 -25.61 -4.08
N HIS A 11 12.40 -25.56 -3.91
CA HIS A 11 11.51 -26.66 -4.30
C HIS A 11 11.18 -26.64 -5.81
N LEU A 12 11.23 -25.46 -6.43
CA LEU A 12 10.97 -25.24 -7.87
C LEU A 12 12.13 -25.63 -8.80
N LYS A 13 13.34 -25.91 -8.28
CA LYS A 13 14.47 -26.40 -9.08
C LYS A 13 14.35 -27.92 -9.30
N GLY A 14 13.46 -28.34 -10.20
CA GLY A 14 13.57 -29.67 -10.83
C GLY A 14 12.38 -30.62 -10.69
N GLN A 15 11.23 -30.20 -10.15
CA GLN A 15 10.00 -31.01 -10.21
C GLN A 15 8.85 -30.20 -10.83
N PRO A 16 8.00 -30.82 -11.68
CA PRO A 16 6.77 -30.19 -12.14
C PRO A 16 5.87 -29.98 -10.93
N VAL A 17 5.81 -28.73 -10.46
CA VAL A 17 4.92 -28.36 -9.36
C VAL A 17 3.54 -28.24 -9.99
N SER A 18 2.64 -29.19 -9.75
CA SER A 18 1.20 -29.05 -10.02
C SER A 18 0.40 -28.77 -8.74
N THR A 19 1.08 -28.74 -7.58
CA THR A 19 0.44 -28.67 -6.27
C THR A 19 1.18 -27.72 -5.35
N ILE A 20 0.49 -26.69 -4.86
CA ILE A 20 1.01 -25.80 -3.81
C ILE A 20 0.31 -26.15 -2.49
N HIS A 21 1.10 -26.56 -1.49
CA HIS A 21 0.60 -26.69 -0.14
C HIS A 21 0.61 -25.32 0.55
N ILE A 22 -0.55 -24.68 0.64
CA ILE A 22 -0.75 -23.54 1.53
C ILE A 22 -0.55 -24.07 2.96
N LYS A 23 0.17 -23.37 3.84
CA LYS A 23 0.26 -23.84 5.24
C LYS A 23 -0.99 -23.43 6.01
N ALA A 24 -1.71 -24.40 6.54
CA ALA A 24 -2.74 -24.14 7.55
C ALA A 24 -2.07 -23.58 8.81
N SER A 25 -2.65 -22.54 9.38
CA SER A 25 -2.23 -21.96 10.66
C SER A 25 -2.50 -22.91 11.85
N ASP A 26 -3.42 -23.86 11.69
CA ASP A 26 -3.77 -24.87 12.70
C ASP A 26 -3.22 -26.26 12.32
N ARG A 27 -2.53 -26.92 13.26
CA ARG A 27 -1.99 -28.28 13.10
C ARG A 27 -3.09 -29.34 13.01
N LYS A 28 -4.32 -29.04 13.42
CA LYS A 28 -5.42 -30.00 13.46
C LYS A 28 -6.17 -30.16 12.14
N ASN A 29 -6.03 -29.19 11.21
CA ASN A 29 -6.59 -29.30 9.87
C ASN A 29 -5.45 -29.31 8.84
N PRO A 30 -5.28 -30.39 8.07
CA PRO A 30 -4.39 -30.33 6.92
C PRO A 30 -4.89 -29.20 6.02
N ALA A 31 -3.96 -28.37 5.56
CA ALA A 31 -4.33 -27.29 4.67
C ALA A 31 -4.98 -27.86 3.40
N PRO A 32 -5.98 -27.16 2.84
CA PRO A 32 -6.53 -27.54 1.55
C PRO A 32 -5.39 -27.61 0.53
N THR A 33 -5.33 -28.74 -0.17
CA THR A 33 -4.45 -28.90 -1.33
C THR A 33 -5.14 -28.21 -2.50
N VAL A 34 -4.52 -27.15 -3.03
CA VAL A 34 -5.00 -26.48 -4.23
C VAL A 34 -4.15 -26.96 -5.41
N ASN A 35 -4.80 -27.56 -6.40
CA ASN A 35 -4.17 -27.84 -7.70
C ASN A 35 -4.29 -26.58 -8.53
N LEU A 36 -3.16 -26.07 -9.01
CA LEU A 36 -3.11 -24.87 -9.83
C LEU A 36 -2.68 -25.26 -11.24
N GLU A 37 -3.34 -24.66 -12.22
CA GLU A 37 -2.91 -24.77 -13.61
C GLU A 37 -1.49 -24.19 -13.80
N PRO A 38 -0.68 -24.72 -14.73
CA PRO A 38 0.68 -24.23 -14.96
C PRO A 38 0.80 -22.72 -15.20
N SER A 39 -0.22 -22.10 -15.80
CA SER A 39 -0.31 -20.65 -15.99
C SER A 39 -0.39 -19.90 -14.66
N ALA A 40 -1.28 -20.32 -13.75
CA ALA A 40 -1.42 -19.73 -12.43
C ALA A 40 -0.13 -19.86 -11.59
N ILE A 41 0.60 -20.97 -11.75
CA ILE A 41 1.90 -21.16 -11.09
C ILE A 41 2.95 -20.20 -11.65
N ALA A 42 2.97 -19.99 -12.97
CA ALA A 42 3.85 -19.02 -13.60
C ALA A 42 3.56 -17.59 -13.12
N ASP A 43 2.28 -17.22 -12.96
CA ASP A 43 1.90 -15.90 -12.48
C ASP A 43 2.20 -15.70 -10.99
N LEU A 44 1.98 -16.73 -10.15
CA LEU A 44 2.44 -16.72 -8.76
C LEU A 44 3.97 -16.60 -8.66
N ALA A 45 4.71 -17.24 -9.56
CA ALA A 45 6.18 -17.13 -9.58
C ALA A 45 6.63 -15.72 -9.98
N LYS A 46 5.98 -15.08 -10.96
CA LYS A 46 6.24 -13.67 -11.31
C LYS A 46 5.94 -12.75 -10.12
N TRP A 47 4.82 -12.98 -9.43
CA TRP A 47 4.42 -12.20 -8.26
C TRP A 47 5.40 -12.38 -7.08
N ALA A 48 5.82 -13.62 -6.80
CA ALA A 48 6.79 -13.91 -5.76
C ALA A 48 8.20 -13.36 -6.06
N ALA A 49 8.50 -13.13 -7.35
CA ALA A 49 9.72 -12.49 -7.80
C ALA A 49 9.62 -10.96 -7.85
N ALA A 50 8.41 -10.39 -7.77
CA ALA A 50 8.21 -8.96 -7.75
C ALA A 50 8.87 -8.37 -6.49
N PRO A 51 9.56 -7.23 -6.61
CA PRO A 51 10.06 -6.53 -5.44
C PRO A 51 8.90 -6.16 -4.51
N PRO A 52 9.13 -6.12 -3.18
CA PRO A 52 8.11 -5.65 -2.26
C PRO A 52 7.77 -4.19 -2.58
N LEU A 53 6.51 -3.82 -2.36
CA LEU A 53 6.02 -2.45 -2.59
C LEU A 53 6.85 -1.41 -1.83
N LEU A 54 7.28 -1.75 -0.61
CA LEU A 54 8.08 -0.89 0.26
C LEU A 54 9.37 -1.60 0.67
N ALA A 55 10.47 -0.86 0.68
CA ALA A 55 11.70 -1.27 1.33
C ALA A 55 12.42 -0.05 1.90
N ARG A 56 13.15 -0.24 2.99
CA ARG A 56 13.96 0.84 3.60
C ARG A 56 14.93 1.45 2.59
N GLY A 57 15.05 2.77 2.60
CA GLY A 57 15.90 3.51 1.67
C GLY A 57 15.36 3.60 0.24
N ARG A 58 14.19 2.99 -0.06
CA ARG A 58 13.51 3.11 -1.35
C ARG A 58 12.36 4.12 -1.31
N VAL A 59 12.04 4.64 -2.48
CA VAL A 59 10.94 5.55 -2.74
C VAL A 59 9.92 4.87 -3.67
N THR A 60 8.68 4.81 -3.19
CA THR A 60 7.54 4.29 -3.92
C THR A 60 6.54 5.41 -4.17
N ALA A 61 6.04 5.53 -5.40
CA ALA A 61 4.97 6.45 -5.75
C ALA A 61 3.65 5.70 -5.96
N ILE A 62 2.55 6.23 -5.40
CA ILE A 62 1.19 5.83 -5.71
C ILE A 62 0.51 7.00 -6.42
N PHE A 63 0.00 6.79 -7.63
CA PHE A 63 -0.60 7.85 -8.43
C PHE A 63 -1.89 7.39 -9.10
N GLY A 64 -2.66 8.34 -9.62
CA GLY A 64 -3.92 8.05 -10.32
C GLY A 64 -4.92 9.20 -10.22
N PRO A 65 -6.08 9.07 -10.89
CA PRO A 65 -7.12 10.10 -10.90
C PRO A 65 -7.61 10.52 -9.51
N LYS A 66 -8.31 11.65 -9.44
CA LYS A 66 -9.01 12.07 -8.20
C LYS A 66 -9.94 10.95 -7.72
N SER A 67 -10.08 10.82 -6.41
CA SER A 67 -11.03 9.88 -5.79
C SER A 67 -10.80 8.37 -6.04
N THR A 68 -9.65 7.96 -6.60
CA THR A 68 -9.30 6.53 -6.77
C THR A 68 -8.85 5.83 -5.50
N GLY A 69 -8.82 6.50 -4.35
CA GLY A 69 -8.44 5.86 -3.07
C GLY A 69 -6.95 5.91 -2.72
N LYS A 70 -6.15 6.81 -3.32
CA LYS A 70 -4.73 7.01 -2.96
C LYS A 70 -4.50 7.26 -1.46
N SER A 71 -5.22 8.23 -0.87
CA SER A 71 -5.09 8.49 0.57
C SER A 71 -5.62 7.33 1.43
N ALA A 72 -6.65 6.62 0.97
CA ALA A 72 -7.20 5.46 1.67
C ALA A 72 -6.21 4.28 1.69
N SER A 73 -5.57 3.98 0.56
CA SER A 73 -4.50 2.98 0.47
C SER A 73 -3.27 3.39 1.27
N ALA A 74 -2.83 4.64 1.18
CA ALA A 74 -1.72 5.14 1.98
C ALA A 74 -1.98 4.98 3.50
N LEU A 75 -3.20 5.29 3.97
CA LEU A 75 -3.57 5.09 5.38
C LEU A 75 -3.70 3.61 5.76
N PHE A 76 -4.16 2.76 4.86
CA PHE A 76 -4.20 1.32 5.09
C PHE A 76 -2.80 0.72 5.21
N ILE A 77 -1.89 1.11 4.31
CA ILE A 77 -0.46 0.76 4.38
C ILE A 77 0.15 1.29 5.70
N ALA A 78 -0.15 2.54 6.08
CA ALA A 78 0.31 3.10 7.36
C ALA A 78 -0.14 2.25 8.55
N HIS A 79 -1.43 1.91 8.58
CA HIS A 79 -2.03 1.09 9.63
C HIS A 79 -1.41 -0.32 9.66
N ALA A 80 -1.33 -1.00 8.53
CA ALA A 80 -0.73 -2.32 8.40
C ALA A 80 0.73 -2.33 8.92
N THR A 81 1.52 -1.31 8.53
CA THR A 81 2.90 -1.13 9.01
C THR A 81 2.96 -1.00 10.53
N THR A 82 2.02 -0.27 11.15
CA THR A 82 2.00 -0.06 12.62
C THR A 82 1.71 -1.32 13.42
N VAL A 83 1.16 -2.36 12.79
CA VAL A 83 0.83 -3.65 13.42
C VAL A 83 1.76 -4.77 12.94
N ASP A 84 2.97 -4.41 12.48
CA ASP A 84 4.00 -5.31 11.96
C ASP A 84 3.53 -6.22 10.80
N ASP A 85 2.55 -5.76 10.02
CA ASP A 85 2.08 -6.47 8.84
C ASP A 85 3.05 -6.27 7.67
N THR A 86 3.74 -7.35 7.29
CA THR A 86 4.77 -7.33 6.23
C THR A 86 4.23 -7.45 4.81
N SER A 87 2.90 -7.41 4.60
CA SER A 87 2.27 -7.60 3.28
C SER A 87 2.76 -6.62 2.22
N PHE A 88 3.17 -5.40 2.62
CA PHE A 88 3.72 -4.38 1.73
C PHE A 88 5.25 -4.32 1.71
N GLY A 89 5.92 -5.06 2.58
CA GLY A 89 7.37 -5.01 2.79
C GLY A 89 7.76 -5.17 4.25
N ASP A 90 8.95 -5.71 4.49
CA ASP A 90 9.53 -5.83 5.84
C ASP A 90 10.40 -4.61 6.14
N LEU A 91 9.85 -3.64 6.86
CA LEU A 91 10.49 -2.34 7.15
C LEU A 91 11.24 -2.31 8.48
N GLY A 92 11.18 -3.40 9.25
CA GLY A 92 11.63 -3.43 10.63
C GLY A 92 10.77 -2.58 11.57
N LYS A 93 11.27 -2.37 12.79
CA LYS A 93 10.57 -1.58 13.82
C LYS A 93 10.79 -0.08 13.63
N GLY A 94 9.81 0.70 14.07
CA GLY A 94 9.86 2.16 14.10
C GLY A 94 8.48 2.76 13.83
N PRO A 95 8.23 4.00 14.25
CA PRO A 95 6.95 4.65 14.00
C PRO A 95 6.76 4.92 12.50
N VAL A 96 5.52 5.14 12.11
CA VAL A 96 5.14 5.66 10.80
C VAL A 96 4.92 7.16 10.92
N LEU A 97 5.54 7.94 10.04
CA LEU A 97 5.24 9.36 9.89
C LEU A 97 4.34 9.56 8.67
N TYR A 98 3.19 10.17 8.88
CA TYR A 98 2.24 10.49 7.82
C TYR A 98 2.11 12.00 7.68
N PHE A 99 2.73 12.53 6.64
CA PHE A 99 2.67 13.94 6.27
C PHE A 99 1.51 14.15 5.30
N THR A 100 0.63 15.09 5.63
CA THR A 100 -0.42 15.50 4.70
C THR A 100 -0.77 16.96 4.89
N ASN A 101 -1.00 17.63 3.77
CA ASN A 101 -1.47 19.01 3.72
C ASN A 101 -2.97 19.10 3.40
N GLU A 102 -3.62 17.95 3.16
CA GLU A 102 -5.04 17.84 2.86
C GLU A 102 -5.78 17.04 3.92
N GLY A 103 -7.08 17.31 4.08
CA GLY A 103 -7.95 16.37 4.78
C GLY A 103 -7.69 16.19 6.27
N ALA A 104 -7.19 17.21 6.99
CA ALA A 104 -6.97 17.14 8.44
C ALA A 104 -8.21 16.68 9.24
N GLY A 105 -9.42 17.00 8.77
CA GLY A 105 -10.67 16.50 9.37
C GLY A 105 -11.08 15.08 8.92
N GLY A 106 -10.65 14.63 7.75
CA GLY A 106 -11.02 13.33 7.18
C GLY A 106 -10.10 12.19 7.63
N VAL A 107 -8.79 12.44 7.75
CA VAL A 107 -7.81 11.40 8.09
C VAL A 107 -8.08 10.75 9.45
N PRO A 108 -8.35 11.49 10.55
CA PRO A 108 -8.67 10.86 11.83
C PRO A 108 -9.88 9.93 11.77
N LYS A 109 -10.91 10.30 11.00
CA LYS A 109 -12.10 9.47 10.78
C LYS A 109 -11.75 8.17 10.05
N ARG A 110 -10.92 8.24 9.00
CA ARG A 110 -10.45 7.05 8.27
C ARG A 110 -9.57 6.14 9.12
N LEU A 111 -8.70 6.70 9.96
CA LEU A 111 -7.91 5.93 10.92
C LEU A 111 -8.78 5.25 11.99
N THR A 112 -9.89 5.89 12.38
CA THR A 112 -10.88 5.29 13.28
C THR A 112 -11.61 4.14 12.58
N ALA A 113 -12.01 4.33 11.32
CA ALA A 113 -12.59 3.26 10.50
C ALA A 113 -11.63 2.06 10.40
N LEU A 114 -10.36 2.29 10.05
CA LEU A 114 -9.34 1.24 9.97
C LEU A 114 -9.18 0.51 11.31
N ALA A 115 -9.10 1.24 12.42
CA ALA A 115 -8.96 0.62 13.74
C ALA A 115 -10.18 -0.24 14.13
N LYS A 116 -11.39 0.18 13.73
CA LYS A 116 -12.62 -0.59 13.93
C LYS A 116 -12.62 -1.89 13.12
N MET A 117 -12.03 -1.88 11.93
CA MET A 117 -12.07 -3.01 11.00
C MET A 117 -10.90 -3.99 11.16
N TYR A 118 -9.71 -3.47 11.43
CA TYR A 118 -8.45 -4.24 11.48
C TYR A 118 -7.86 -4.37 12.89
N GLY A 119 -8.50 -3.76 13.89
CA GLY A 119 -8.04 -3.73 15.26
C GLY A 119 -7.24 -2.47 15.60
N PRO A 120 -7.04 -2.18 16.89
CA PRO A 120 -6.28 -1.01 17.31
C PRO A 120 -4.81 -1.13 16.91
N ARG A 121 -4.19 0.03 16.65
CA ARG A 121 -2.72 0.14 16.49
C ARG A 121 -2.06 0.40 17.85
N PRO A 122 -0.78 0.06 18.04
CA PRO A 122 -0.05 0.46 19.25
C PRO A 122 -0.05 1.98 19.44
N GLU A 123 -0.02 2.43 20.68
CA GLU A 123 0.17 3.85 21.01
C GLU A 123 1.50 4.36 20.42
N ASP A 124 1.54 5.61 19.98
CA ASP A 124 2.71 6.26 19.37
C ASP A 124 3.30 5.59 18.12
N SER A 125 2.62 4.60 17.53
CA SER A 125 3.11 3.91 16.32
C SER A 125 2.91 4.70 15.03
N LEU A 126 1.99 5.67 15.01
CA LEU A 126 1.65 6.50 13.85
C LEU A 126 1.55 7.97 14.26
N HIS A 127 2.42 8.81 13.71
CA HIS A 127 2.40 10.25 13.92
C HIS A 127 1.90 10.96 12.67
N MET A 128 0.81 11.70 12.82
CA MET A 128 0.26 12.57 11.79
C MET A 128 0.92 13.94 11.87
N VAL A 129 1.45 14.43 10.76
CA VAL A 129 2.05 15.76 10.67
C VAL A 129 1.31 16.58 9.62
N PHE A 130 0.72 17.69 10.06
CA PHE A 130 -0.05 18.60 9.24
C PHE A 130 0.65 19.96 9.07
N GLY A 131 0.28 20.70 8.03
CA GLY A 131 0.66 22.11 7.89
C GLY A 131 2.11 22.30 7.45
N LEU A 132 2.66 21.36 6.68
CA LEU A 132 3.95 21.53 6.01
C LEU A 132 3.76 22.18 4.63
N ASN A 133 2.97 23.25 4.58
CA ASN A 133 2.72 24.01 3.37
C ASN A 133 3.91 24.93 3.12
N ASP A 134 4.86 24.52 2.27
CA ASP A 134 5.79 25.45 1.64
C ASP A 134 5.97 25.07 0.17
N TYR A 135 5.07 25.60 -0.67
CA TYR A 135 5.02 25.41 -2.12
C TYR A 135 6.20 26.05 -2.87
N ARG A 136 7.09 26.75 -2.17
CA ARG A 136 8.18 27.49 -2.80
C ARG A 136 9.47 26.69 -2.68
N ALA A 137 10.22 26.66 -3.78
CA ALA A 137 11.48 25.95 -4.02
C ALA A 137 12.64 26.22 -3.02
N ASN A 138 12.38 26.86 -1.89
CA ASN A 138 13.36 27.25 -0.87
C ASN A 138 13.61 26.15 0.19
N GLY A 139 13.10 24.93 0.01
CA GLY A 139 13.53 23.73 0.74
C GLY A 139 13.09 23.60 2.21
N ARG A 140 12.37 24.56 2.79
CA ARG A 140 12.05 24.54 4.24
C ARG A 140 11.16 23.38 4.66
N ALA A 141 10.17 23.01 3.83
CA ALA A 141 9.32 21.84 4.11
C ALA A 141 10.16 20.56 4.14
N LEU A 142 11.00 20.34 3.12
CA LEU A 142 11.89 19.18 3.06
C LEU A 142 12.87 19.14 4.25
N ASP A 143 13.48 20.26 4.61
CA ASP A 143 14.39 20.32 5.76
C ASP A 143 13.67 20.05 7.09
N ARG A 144 12.43 20.53 7.24
CA ARG A 144 11.60 20.23 8.41
C ARG A 144 11.20 18.75 8.45
N ILE A 145 10.81 18.15 7.33
CA ILE A 145 10.54 16.71 7.24
C ILE A 145 11.79 15.93 7.64
N LYS A 146 12.96 16.27 7.09
CA LYS A 146 14.23 15.62 7.41
C LYS A 146 14.60 15.77 8.90
N ALA A 147 14.34 16.92 9.51
CA ALA A 147 14.55 17.11 10.93
C ALA A 147 13.65 16.17 11.76
N ILE A 148 12.35 16.09 11.44
CA ILE A 148 11.41 15.18 12.12
C ILE A 148 11.83 13.72 11.90
N VAL A 149 12.21 13.33 10.69
CA VAL A 149 12.65 11.97 10.36
C VAL A 149 13.90 11.58 11.15
N ARG A 150 14.88 12.47 11.30
CA ARG A 150 16.06 12.21 12.15
C ARG A 150 15.71 12.08 13.63
N GLN A 151 14.71 12.83 14.10
CA GLN A 151 14.29 12.79 15.50
C GLN A 151 13.48 11.52 15.83
N CYS A 152 12.59 11.11 14.92
CA CYS A 152 11.65 10.01 15.15
C CYS A 152 12.19 8.65 14.67
N GLU A 153 13.22 8.63 13.83
CA GLU A 153 13.81 7.42 13.24
C GLU A 153 12.76 6.42 12.69
N PRO A 154 11.83 6.88 11.82
CA PRO A 154 10.70 6.06 11.41
C PRO A 154 11.11 4.85 10.55
N SER A 155 10.22 3.86 10.51
CA SER A 155 10.31 2.75 9.56
C SER A 155 9.75 3.14 8.18
N LEU A 156 8.70 3.98 8.18
CA LEU A 156 7.99 4.44 7.01
C LEU A 156 7.67 5.94 7.11
N VAL A 157 7.89 6.64 6.01
CA VAL A 157 7.43 8.01 5.80
C VAL A 157 6.43 8.01 4.66
N ILE A 158 5.25 8.57 4.89
CA ILE A 158 4.22 8.77 3.87
C ILE A 158 4.06 10.27 3.63
N VAL A 159 4.10 10.68 2.37
CA VAL A 159 3.77 12.04 1.93
C VAL A 159 2.51 11.96 1.08
N ASP A 160 1.36 12.24 1.70
CA ASP A 160 0.05 12.22 1.02
C ASP A 160 -0.25 13.60 0.42
N GLY A 161 -0.09 13.70 -0.91
CA GLY A 161 -0.17 14.95 -1.67
C GLY A 161 1.20 15.54 -1.96
N ALA A 162 1.96 14.94 -2.89
CA ALA A 162 3.26 15.44 -3.32
C ALA A 162 3.19 16.88 -3.84
N VAL A 163 2.21 17.17 -4.70
CA VAL A 163 1.98 18.50 -5.28
C VAL A 163 1.80 19.54 -4.18
N THR A 164 1.02 19.23 -3.15
CA THR A 164 0.73 20.16 -2.05
C THR A 164 1.86 20.26 -1.02
N THR A 165 2.78 19.30 -1.00
CA THR A 165 3.88 19.24 -0.03
C THR A 165 5.18 19.79 -0.59
N PHE A 166 5.54 19.40 -1.81
CA PHE A 166 6.79 19.76 -2.47
C PHE A 166 6.62 20.91 -3.48
N GLY A 167 5.38 21.28 -3.80
CA GLY A 167 5.04 22.35 -4.73
C GLY A 167 5.16 21.95 -6.21
N ASP A 168 4.66 22.87 -7.05
CA ASP A 168 4.84 22.95 -8.51
C ASP A 168 4.34 21.74 -9.33
N ASP A 169 3.33 21.95 -10.18
CA ASP A 169 2.81 20.97 -11.15
C ASP A 169 3.40 21.15 -12.56
N ALA A 170 4.41 22.01 -12.72
CA ALA A 170 5.07 22.26 -14.00
C ALA A 170 5.96 21.10 -14.47
N GLU A 171 6.45 21.22 -15.71
CA GLU A 171 7.41 20.30 -16.31
C GLU A 171 8.58 19.95 -15.36
N GLY A 172 8.89 18.66 -15.25
CA GLY A 172 9.93 18.14 -14.36
C GLY A 172 9.57 18.11 -12.87
N ALA A 173 8.34 18.43 -12.47
CA ALA A 173 7.87 18.33 -11.09
C ALA A 173 8.05 16.93 -10.50
N GLY A 174 7.71 15.89 -11.28
CA GLY A 174 7.89 14.49 -10.87
C GLY A 174 9.32 14.17 -10.43
N ARG A 175 10.33 14.65 -11.17
CA ARG A 175 11.75 14.48 -10.80
C ARG A 175 12.10 15.21 -9.50
N ARG A 176 11.59 16.43 -9.30
CA ARG A 176 11.80 17.20 -8.05
C ARG A 176 11.18 16.49 -6.84
N TRP A 177 9.97 15.93 -7.00
CA TRP A 177 9.32 15.15 -5.94
C TRP A 177 10.08 13.86 -5.64
N ALA A 178 10.55 13.16 -6.66
CA ALA A 178 11.40 11.98 -6.50
C ALA A 178 12.71 12.33 -5.77
N ASP A 179 13.40 13.41 -6.15
CA ASP A 179 14.63 13.88 -5.50
C ASP A 179 14.39 14.25 -4.02
N ALA A 180 13.28 14.93 -3.71
CA ALA A 180 12.90 15.27 -2.35
C ALA A 180 12.62 14.01 -1.50
N ALA A 181 11.82 13.09 -2.03
CA ALA A 181 11.53 11.81 -1.40
C ALA A 181 12.79 10.95 -1.22
N ARG A 182 13.69 10.96 -2.20
CA ARG A 182 15.00 10.29 -2.14
C ARG A 182 15.89 10.88 -1.05
N ALA A 183 15.89 12.20 -0.88
CA ALA A 183 16.61 12.86 0.20
C ALA A 183 16.10 12.44 1.59
N ILE A 184 14.80 12.15 1.72
CA ILE A 184 14.21 11.57 2.94
C ILE A 184 14.63 10.10 3.08
N ALA A 185 14.52 9.29 2.02
CA ALA A 185 14.86 7.87 2.04
C ALA A 185 16.33 7.61 2.41
N LYS A 186 17.26 8.49 2.02
CA LYS A 186 18.67 8.47 2.42
C LYS A 186 18.89 8.53 3.95
N LEU A 187 17.89 8.97 4.72
CA LEU A 187 17.92 8.96 6.18
C LEU A 187 17.55 7.59 6.78
N GLY A 188 17.18 6.60 5.95
CA GLY A 188 16.92 5.23 6.36
C GLY A 188 15.47 4.71 6.23
N PRO A 189 14.38 5.49 6.26
CA PRO A 189 13.03 4.93 6.17
C PRO A 189 12.71 4.48 4.74
N ALA A 190 11.66 3.67 4.58
CA ALA A 190 10.94 3.60 3.30
C ALA A 190 10.15 4.90 3.11
N VAL A 191 10.01 5.36 1.86
CA VAL A 191 9.22 6.56 1.54
C VAL A 191 8.12 6.21 0.56
N LEU A 192 6.88 6.50 0.92
CA LEU A 192 5.71 6.41 0.05
C LEU A 192 5.20 7.82 -0.26
N VAL A 193 4.99 8.11 -1.53
CA VAL A 193 4.48 9.40 -1.99
C VAL A 193 3.18 9.19 -2.75
N THR A 194 2.13 9.95 -2.43
CA THR A 194 0.92 9.97 -3.27
C THR A 194 0.93 11.17 -4.20
N ILE A 195 0.55 10.93 -5.46
CA ILE A 195 0.60 11.93 -6.51
C ILE A 195 -0.78 12.02 -7.17
N LEU A 196 -1.26 13.26 -7.34
CA LEU A 196 -2.54 13.53 -7.97
C LEU A 196 -2.38 13.60 -9.49
N ASP A 197 -3.23 12.84 -10.19
CA ASP A 197 -3.34 12.85 -11.64
C ASP A 197 -2.05 12.44 -12.37
N TYR A 198 -2.12 12.35 -13.70
CA TYR A 198 -1.08 11.76 -14.53
C TYR A 198 -0.90 12.55 -15.81
N GLU A 199 0.29 13.12 -16.01
CA GLU A 199 0.82 13.38 -17.34
C GLU A 199 1.93 12.37 -17.66
N ALA A 200 2.03 11.98 -18.94
CA ALA A 200 2.90 10.89 -19.40
C ALA A 200 4.38 11.06 -19.01
N ASP A 201 4.81 12.31 -18.84
CA ASP A 201 6.19 12.68 -18.59
C ASP A 201 6.64 12.38 -17.16
N TRP A 202 5.73 12.00 -16.25
CA TRP A 202 6.06 11.71 -14.86
C TRP A 202 6.61 10.30 -14.64
N PHE A 203 6.46 9.38 -15.60
CA PHE A 203 7.04 8.03 -15.51
C PHE A 203 8.57 8.01 -15.56
N ASP A 204 9.18 9.10 -16.04
CA ASP A 204 10.63 9.25 -16.09
C ASP A 204 11.21 9.82 -14.78
N ALA A 205 10.36 10.05 -13.77
CA ALA A 205 10.83 10.31 -12.43
C ALA A 205 11.51 9.07 -11.83
N ASP A 206 12.65 9.29 -11.17
CA ASP A 206 13.52 8.26 -10.60
C ASP A 206 12.96 7.70 -9.27
N PHE A 207 11.74 7.15 -9.32
CA PHE A 207 11.15 6.36 -8.24
C PHE A 207 11.59 4.90 -8.37
N ASP A 208 11.81 4.22 -7.24
CA ASP A 208 12.21 2.81 -7.31
C ASP A 208 11.03 1.91 -7.65
N GLU A 209 9.82 2.31 -7.25
CA GLU A 209 8.57 1.68 -7.64
C GLU A 209 7.50 2.73 -7.88
N GLN A 210 6.64 2.47 -8.86
CA GLN A 210 5.52 3.35 -9.22
C GLN A 210 4.28 2.48 -9.37
N VAL A 211 3.21 2.83 -8.68
CA VAL A 211 1.94 2.11 -8.68
C VAL A 211 0.82 3.02 -9.12
N ARG A 212 0.22 2.70 -10.27
CA ARG A 212 -0.98 3.38 -10.77
C ARG A 212 -2.20 2.75 -10.14
N LEU A 213 -3.00 3.56 -9.45
CA LEU A 213 -4.32 3.16 -8.99
C LEU A 213 -5.37 3.47 -10.04
N GLU A 214 -6.11 2.44 -10.41
CA GLU A 214 -7.25 2.50 -11.29
C GLU A 214 -8.49 1.99 -10.55
N ARG A 215 -9.63 2.57 -10.90
CA ARG A 215 -10.94 2.19 -10.37
C ARG A 215 -11.94 2.35 -11.50
N ALA A 216 -12.67 1.29 -11.82
CA ALA A 216 -13.79 1.39 -12.76
C ALA A 216 -14.96 2.14 -12.08
N GLU A 217 -15.78 2.83 -12.87
CA GLU A 217 -16.82 3.74 -12.36
C GLU A 217 -17.79 3.03 -11.39
N ASP A 218 -18.16 1.79 -11.71
CA ASP A 218 -19.10 0.97 -10.92
C ASP A 218 -18.41 -0.09 -10.03
N ASP A 219 -17.07 -0.13 -10.01
CA ASP A 219 -16.33 -1.09 -9.18
C ASP A 219 -15.88 -0.43 -7.87
N PRO A 220 -16.26 -0.97 -6.69
CA PRO A 220 -15.69 -0.52 -5.43
C PRO A 220 -14.22 -0.91 -5.27
N CYS A 221 -13.71 -1.84 -6.08
CA CYS A 221 -12.33 -2.28 -6.08
C CYS A 221 -11.40 -1.28 -6.76
N VAL A 222 -10.21 -1.16 -6.19
CA VAL A 222 -9.12 -0.35 -6.68
C VAL A 222 -7.95 -1.28 -6.94
N TYR A 223 -7.37 -1.15 -8.12
CA TYR A 223 -6.27 -1.97 -8.58
C TYR A 223 -5.02 -1.12 -8.73
N GLY A 224 -3.92 -1.57 -8.12
CA GLY A 224 -2.63 -0.90 -8.20
C GLY A 224 -1.63 -1.68 -9.04
N THR A 225 -1.31 -1.18 -10.23
CA THR A 225 -0.37 -1.82 -11.17
C THR A 225 0.93 -1.04 -11.30
N THR A 226 2.04 -1.76 -11.45
CA THR A 226 3.35 -1.19 -11.78
C THR A 226 3.47 -0.81 -13.25
N ARG A 227 4.54 -0.10 -13.60
CA ARG A 227 4.93 0.18 -15.00
C ARG A 227 4.98 -1.07 -15.89
N ASN A 228 5.33 -2.23 -15.33
CA ASN A 228 5.42 -3.50 -16.07
C ASN A 228 4.09 -4.28 -16.07
N GLY A 229 2.99 -3.68 -15.62
CA GLY A 229 1.69 -4.33 -15.48
C GLY A 229 1.60 -5.31 -14.31
N THR A 230 2.65 -5.43 -13.48
CA THR A 230 2.60 -6.27 -12.27
C THR A 230 1.70 -5.61 -11.25
N LEU A 231 0.76 -6.39 -10.75
CA LEU A 231 -0.25 -5.94 -9.82
C LEU A 231 0.25 -6.09 -8.38
N LEU A 232 0.29 -4.98 -7.65
CA LEU A 232 0.87 -4.89 -6.31
C LEU A 232 -0.14 -4.56 -5.22
N LEU A 233 -1.28 -3.96 -5.57
CA LEU A 233 -2.30 -3.56 -4.61
C LEU A 233 -3.70 -3.91 -5.13
N SER A 234 -4.54 -4.36 -4.21
CA SER A 234 -5.97 -4.54 -4.41
C SER A 234 -6.70 -4.24 -3.13
N PHE A 235 -7.73 -3.40 -3.21
CA PHE A 235 -8.58 -3.12 -2.07
C PHE A 235 -9.93 -2.60 -2.53
N GLU A 236 -10.95 -2.85 -1.72
CA GLU A 236 -12.28 -2.28 -1.86
C GLU A 236 -12.34 -0.98 -1.05
N LEU A 237 -12.89 0.09 -1.63
CA LEU A 237 -13.23 1.29 -0.88
C LEU A 237 -14.57 1.09 -0.17
N ALA A 238 -14.51 0.64 1.08
CA ALA A 238 -15.69 0.34 1.87
C ALA A 238 -16.05 1.50 2.83
N PRO A 239 -17.33 1.83 3.00
CA PRO A 239 -17.76 2.74 4.06
C PRO A 239 -17.75 2.02 5.42
N ALA A 240 -17.39 2.74 6.48
CA ALA A 240 -17.56 2.31 7.85
C ALA A 240 -18.39 3.35 8.62
N THR A 241 -19.46 2.91 9.27
CA THR A 241 -20.21 3.74 10.21
C THR A 241 -19.40 3.90 11.50
N LEU A 242 -19.07 5.13 11.85
CA LEU A 242 -18.29 5.49 13.03
C LEU A 242 -19.19 5.80 14.23
N SER A 243 -20.28 6.53 13.98
CA SER A 243 -21.29 6.90 14.97
C SER A 243 -22.62 7.17 14.28
N ILE A 244 -23.66 7.39 15.08
CA ILE A 244 -24.96 7.91 14.65
C ILE A 244 -25.11 9.30 15.28
N ASP A 245 -25.53 10.30 14.51
CA ASP A 245 -25.75 11.66 15.04
C ASP A 245 -27.12 11.80 15.72
N SER A 246 -27.49 13.03 16.12
CA SER A 246 -28.74 13.32 16.82
C SER A 246 -29.99 13.07 15.98
N ASP A 247 -29.87 13.07 14.65
CA ASP A 247 -30.98 12.91 13.72
C ASP A 247 -31.15 11.44 13.29
N GLY A 248 -30.26 10.55 13.76
CA GLY A 248 -30.25 9.15 13.40
C GLY A 248 -29.41 8.84 12.16
N ASP A 249 -28.68 9.83 11.62
CA ASP A 249 -27.90 9.66 10.41
C ASP A 249 -26.51 9.06 10.70
N PRO A 250 -26.03 8.13 9.85
CA PRO A 250 -24.74 7.51 10.05
C PRO A 250 -23.60 8.47 9.70
N CYS A 251 -22.75 8.77 10.67
CA CYS A 251 -21.46 9.40 10.44
C CYS A 251 -20.48 8.35 9.90
N THR A 252 -20.16 8.42 8.60
CA THR A 252 -19.32 7.41 7.94
C THR A 252 -17.93 7.91 7.58
N ALA A 253 -17.01 6.97 7.35
CA ALA A 253 -15.73 7.21 6.70
C ALA A 253 -15.35 6.05 5.78
N VAL A 254 -14.73 6.38 4.65
CA VAL A 254 -14.22 5.38 3.70
C VAL A 254 -12.86 4.88 4.17
N TYR A 255 -12.65 3.57 4.12
CA TYR A 255 -11.37 2.91 4.35
C TYR A 255 -11.05 1.96 3.19
N ALA A 256 -9.76 1.65 3.00
CA ALA A 256 -9.36 0.59 2.09
C ALA A 256 -9.51 -0.75 2.82
N LYS A 257 -10.35 -1.61 2.27
CA LYS A 257 -10.61 -2.96 2.75
C LYS A 257 -9.85 -3.94 1.86
N ASP A 258 -8.95 -4.71 2.45
CA ASP A 258 -8.26 -5.79 1.78
C ASP A 258 -9.25 -6.74 1.09
N VAL A 259 -9.06 -6.96 -0.21
CA VAL A 259 -9.88 -7.90 -0.99
C VAL A 259 -9.22 -9.26 -0.85
N LEU A 260 -9.67 -10.01 0.15
CA LEU A 260 -9.45 -11.45 0.19
C LEU A 260 -10.35 -12.06 -0.88
N VAL A 261 -9.75 -12.53 -1.97
CA VAL A 261 -10.45 -13.44 -2.88
C VAL A 261 -10.58 -14.77 -2.12
N ASP A 262 -11.79 -15.09 -1.67
CA ASP A 262 -12.09 -16.42 -1.15
C ASP A 262 -11.95 -17.42 -2.30
N GLY A 263 -11.16 -18.48 -2.09
CA GLY A 263 -10.91 -19.50 -3.11
C GLY A 263 -12.16 -20.30 -3.48
N SER A 264 -13.30 -20.13 -2.77
CA SER A 264 -14.57 -20.77 -3.07
C SER A 264 -15.42 -20.04 -4.12
N ASP A 265 -15.16 -18.77 -4.41
CA ASP A 265 -15.79 -18.02 -5.52
C ASP A 265 -15.02 -18.23 -6.84
N TYR A 266 -14.17 -19.27 -6.88
CA TYR A 266 -13.48 -19.76 -8.06
C TYR A 266 -14.48 -20.42 -9.02
N ASP A 267 -14.83 -19.71 -10.08
CA ASP A 267 -15.46 -20.30 -11.26
C ASP A 267 -14.36 -20.54 -12.33
N PRO A 268 -13.96 -21.80 -12.60
CA PRO A 268 -12.91 -22.09 -13.57
C PRO A 268 -13.23 -21.63 -15.01
N ASP A 269 -14.49 -21.29 -15.31
CA ASP A 269 -14.92 -20.83 -16.62
C ASP A 269 -15.01 -19.29 -16.75
N ASP A 270 -14.87 -18.54 -15.65
CA ASP A 270 -14.88 -17.06 -15.64
C ASP A 270 -13.46 -16.49 -15.83
N TRP A 271 -12.98 -16.41 -17.07
CA TRP A 271 -11.63 -15.91 -17.37
C TRP A 271 -11.36 -14.46 -16.90
N ASP A 272 -12.39 -13.73 -16.46
CA ASP A 272 -12.32 -12.36 -15.95
C ASP A 272 -11.94 -12.28 -14.46
N TRP A 273 -11.75 -13.40 -13.76
CA TRP A 273 -11.16 -13.41 -12.41
C TRP A 273 -9.64 -13.54 -12.42
N LEU A 274 -9.02 -14.10 -13.48
CA LEU A 274 -7.56 -14.17 -13.62
C LEU A 274 -6.92 -12.79 -13.87
N SER A 275 -7.72 -11.81 -14.27
CA SER A 275 -7.34 -10.39 -14.33
C SER A 275 -7.48 -9.68 -12.96
N ARG A 276 -8.05 -10.35 -11.94
CA ARG A 276 -8.27 -9.78 -10.61
C ARG A 276 -7.13 -10.14 -9.65
N PRO A 277 -6.60 -9.17 -8.89
CA PRO A 277 -5.50 -9.38 -7.95
C PRO A 277 -5.85 -10.22 -6.74
N TYR A 278 -4.85 -10.98 -6.30
CA TYR A 278 -4.80 -11.61 -4.99
C TYR A 278 -3.92 -10.82 -4.04
N VAL A 279 -4.43 -10.55 -2.84
CA VAL A 279 -3.58 -10.32 -1.67
C VAL A 279 -3.59 -11.60 -0.86
N LEU A 280 -2.47 -12.33 -0.85
CA LEU A 280 -2.25 -13.41 0.10
C LEU A 280 -2.00 -12.79 1.48
N SER A 281 -3.07 -12.43 2.18
CA SER A 281 -2.98 -12.07 3.59
C SER A 281 -2.61 -13.32 4.40
N SER A 282 -1.55 -13.20 5.20
CA SER A 282 -1.06 -14.28 6.07
C SER A 282 -1.91 -14.47 7.34
N LYS A 283 -3.00 -13.70 7.51
CA LYS A 283 -3.85 -13.78 8.70
C LYS A 283 -4.88 -14.88 8.53
N GLY A 284 -4.59 -16.05 9.11
CA GLY A 284 -5.65 -16.90 9.64
C GLY A 284 -6.44 -16.08 10.66
N ARG A 285 -7.70 -15.78 10.34
CA ARG A 285 -8.63 -15.20 11.32
C ARG A 285 -8.81 -16.24 12.44
N ASN A 286 -8.61 -15.84 13.69
CA ASN A 286 -9.12 -16.58 14.83
C ASN A 286 -10.64 -16.42 14.89
#